data_AF-A0A183MK73-F1
#
_entry.id   AF-A0A183MK73-F1
#
_cell.length_a   1.000
_cell.length_b   1.000
_cell.length_c   1.000
_cell.angle_alpha   90.00
_cell.angle_beta   90.00
_cell.angle_gamma   90.00
#
_symmetry.space_group_name_H-M   'P 1'
#
loop_
_entity.id
_entity.type
_entity.pdbx_description
1 polymer ?
#
loop_
_entity_poly.entity_id
_entity_poly.type
_entity_poly.pdbx_seq_one_letter_code
_entity_poly.pdbx_strand_id
1 'polypeptide(L)'
;MPFWPDNTEAWFRYTEANFREHGVNDTRAQFFAVVKALPRKFNMYVTPSMFTSDVSEPYETLKRSILKQGDLTDRQKLDQLFNNIDLQHGSATGMLQRMREVIGLRTFDEGLFKHFSLSKLPQQVQAVLVSFQNNALDELAASADRILEITKSFTTEVFSVKEKPQTTQNDITQLCHTLTRYLSFRNDRKRSLTPRRSIPRKRSVSRPRETDNPD
;
A
#
# COMPACT_ATOMS: atom_id res chain seq x y z
N MET A 1 -35.48 1.70 3.97
CA MET A 1 -34.23 2.41 4.30
C MET A 1 -33.79 3.22 3.10
N PRO A 2 -33.42 4.50 3.26
CA PRO A 2 -32.91 5.31 2.14
C PRO A 2 -31.54 4.79 1.66
N PHE A 3 -31.26 4.94 0.37
CA PHE A 3 -29.97 4.61 -0.22
C PHE A 3 -28.88 5.60 0.23
N TRP A 4 -27.64 5.13 0.42
CA TRP A 4 -26.49 5.95 0.79
C TRP A 4 -25.49 6.08 -0.38
N PRO A 5 -25.58 7.13 -1.22
CA PRO A 5 -24.68 7.29 -2.37
C PRO A 5 -23.21 7.41 -1.98
N ASP A 6 -22.93 7.99 -0.81
CA ASP A 6 -21.56 8.25 -0.35
C ASP A 6 -20.89 6.95 0.12
N ASN A 7 -21.67 6.00 0.65
CA ASN A 7 -21.19 4.71 1.12
C ASN A 7 -22.12 3.56 0.69
N THR A 8 -22.09 3.28 -0.62
CA THR A 8 -22.94 2.24 -1.24
C THR A 8 -22.63 0.85 -0.71
N GLU A 9 -21.36 0.55 -0.42
CA GLU A 9 -20.92 -0.74 0.13
C GLU A 9 -21.52 -0.98 1.52
N ALA A 10 -21.43 -0.02 2.44
CA ALA A 10 -22.03 -0.16 3.76
C ALA A 10 -23.56 -0.30 3.69
N TRP A 11 -24.19 0.41 2.76
CA TRP A 11 -25.63 0.29 2.53
C TRP A 11 -26.03 -1.12 2.08
N PHE A 12 -25.30 -1.73 1.14
CA PHE A 12 -25.54 -3.11 0.72
C PHE A 12 -25.36 -4.08 1.89
N ARG A 13 -24.28 -3.97 2.66
CA ARG A 13 -24.05 -4.84 3.84
C ARG A 13 -25.17 -4.75 4.86
N TYR A 14 -25.65 -3.55 5.15
CA TYR A 14 -26.77 -3.35 6.07
C TYR A 14 -28.06 -3.94 5.51
N THR A 15 -28.33 -3.70 4.22
CA THR A 15 -29.53 -4.23 3.55
C THR A 15 -29.53 -5.76 3.53
N GLU A 16 -28.37 -6.39 3.32
CA GLU A 16 -28.20 -7.86 3.36
C GLU A 16 -28.33 -8.42 4.77
N ALA A 17 -27.87 -7.70 5.80
CA ALA A 17 -28.13 -8.07 7.18
C ALA A 17 -29.64 -8.04 7.48
N ASN A 18 -30.33 -7.00 7.01
CA ASN A 18 -31.78 -6.86 7.18
C ASN A 18 -32.58 -7.95 6.43
N PHE A 19 -32.17 -8.32 5.21
CA PHE A 19 -32.77 -9.44 4.49
C PHE A 19 -32.64 -10.75 5.25
N ARG A 20 -31.45 -11.02 5.82
CA ARG A 20 -31.21 -12.22 6.64
C ARG A 20 -32.06 -12.23 7.91
N GLU A 21 -32.18 -11.10 8.59
CA GLU A 21 -33.00 -10.95 9.80
C GLU A 21 -34.49 -11.23 9.52
N HIS A 22 -34.98 -10.82 8.35
CA HIS A 22 -36.38 -10.99 7.96
C HIS A 22 -36.64 -12.25 7.09
N GLY A 23 -35.65 -13.13 6.92
CA GLY A 23 -35.80 -14.38 6.17
C GLY A 23 -36.03 -14.21 4.66
N VAL A 24 -35.62 -13.08 4.07
CA VAL A 24 -35.76 -12.81 2.64
C VAL A 24 -34.65 -13.53 1.87
N ASN A 25 -34.90 -14.78 1.47
CA ASN A 25 -33.95 -15.60 0.72
C ASN A 25 -34.17 -15.58 -0.80
N ASP A 26 -35.29 -15.03 -1.26
CA ASP A 26 -35.57 -14.90 -2.69
C ASP A 26 -34.76 -13.76 -3.30
N THR A 27 -33.77 -14.10 -4.13
CA THR A 27 -32.92 -13.17 -4.88
C THR A 27 -33.74 -12.17 -5.72
N ARG A 28 -34.91 -12.58 -6.19
CA ARG A 28 -35.82 -11.72 -6.98
C ARG A 28 -36.48 -10.66 -6.09
N ALA A 29 -36.98 -11.05 -4.92
CA ALA A 29 -37.50 -10.13 -3.92
C ALA A 29 -36.43 -9.13 -3.44
N GLN A 30 -35.20 -9.60 -3.19
CA GLN A 30 -34.06 -8.74 -2.84
C GLN A 30 -33.76 -7.72 -3.94
N PHE A 31 -33.74 -8.17 -5.21
CA PHE A 31 -33.56 -7.28 -6.36
C PHE A 31 -34.62 -6.17 -6.40
N PHE A 32 -35.90 -6.51 -6.31
CA PHE A 32 -36.98 -5.52 -6.33
C PHE A 32 -36.92 -4.55 -5.14
N ALA A 33 -36.55 -5.05 -3.95
CA ALA A 33 -36.37 -4.22 -2.77
C ALA A 33 -35.26 -3.18 -2.97
N VAL A 34 -34.12 -3.58 -3.56
CA VAL A 34 -33.03 -2.65 -3.92
C VAL A 34 -33.49 -1.67 -4.98
N VAL A 35 -34.08 -2.12 -6.09
CA VAL A 35 -34.56 -1.25 -7.17
C VAL A 35 -35.52 -0.18 -6.64
N LYS A 36 -36.41 -0.54 -5.72
CA LYS A 36 -37.35 0.40 -5.09
C LYS A 36 -36.66 1.44 -4.20
N ALA A 37 -35.52 1.09 -3.59
CA ALA A 37 -34.75 1.99 -2.74
C ALA A 37 -33.78 2.89 -3.53
N LEU A 38 -33.48 2.55 -4.79
CA LEU A 38 -32.52 3.29 -5.61
C LEU A 38 -33.06 4.66 -6.05
N PRO A 39 -32.27 5.73 -5.88
CA PRO A 39 -32.58 7.03 -6.46
C PRO A 39 -32.57 6.97 -7.99
N ARG A 40 -33.36 7.83 -8.66
CA ARG A 40 -33.47 7.87 -10.14
C ARG A 40 -32.13 7.88 -10.88
N LYS A 41 -31.12 8.56 -10.33
CA LYS A 41 -29.76 8.62 -10.91
C LYS A 41 -29.06 7.26 -11.03
N PHE A 42 -29.52 6.24 -10.30
CA PHE A 42 -29.00 4.87 -10.36
C PHE A 42 -29.82 3.94 -11.26
N ASN A 43 -30.91 4.41 -11.87
CA ASN A 43 -31.72 3.57 -12.75
C ASN A 43 -30.95 3.10 -14.00
N MET A 44 -29.91 3.81 -14.42
CA MET A 44 -29.07 3.40 -15.56
C MET A 44 -28.38 2.05 -15.34
N TYR A 45 -28.21 1.61 -14.08
CA TYR A 45 -27.60 0.32 -13.74
C TYR A 45 -28.60 -0.84 -13.74
N VAL A 46 -29.89 -0.54 -13.86
CA VAL A 46 -30.95 -1.55 -13.92
C VAL A 46 -31.27 -1.81 -15.38
N THR A 47 -30.76 -2.92 -15.92
CA THR A 47 -31.02 -3.28 -17.33
C THR A 47 -32.37 -4.00 -17.46
N PRO A 48 -33.09 -3.84 -18.59
CA PRO A 48 -34.33 -4.57 -18.83
C PRO A 48 -34.19 -6.10 -18.69
N SER A 49 -33.03 -6.65 -19.03
CA SER A 49 -32.69 -8.06 -18.87
C SER A 49 -32.66 -8.53 -17.40
N MET A 50 -32.49 -7.66 -16.41
CA MET A 50 -32.55 -8.07 -15.00
C MET A 50 -33.99 -8.40 -14.56
N PHE A 51 -34.99 -7.96 -15.32
CA PHE A 51 -36.40 -8.25 -15.05
C PHE A 51 -36.89 -9.53 -15.74
N THR A 52 -36.12 -10.12 -16.65
CA THR A 52 -36.46 -11.39 -17.29
C THR A 52 -36.05 -12.57 -16.38
N SER A 53 -36.70 -13.72 -16.55
CA SER A 53 -36.52 -14.89 -15.66
C SER A 53 -35.26 -15.72 -15.97
N ASP A 54 -34.51 -15.32 -16.99
CA ASP A 54 -33.27 -15.94 -17.50
C ASP A 54 -32.02 -15.53 -16.70
N VAL A 55 -32.07 -14.43 -15.95
CA VAL A 55 -30.97 -14.01 -15.08
C VAL A 55 -31.05 -14.76 -13.75
N SER A 56 -30.10 -15.66 -13.51
CA SER A 56 -30.01 -16.47 -12.29
C SER A 56 -29.82 -15.64 -11.02
N GLU A 57 -29.13 -14.49 -11.11
CA GLU A 57 -28.77 -13.67 -9.94
C GLU A 57 -28.92 -12.16 -10.23
N PRO A 58 -30.17 -11.66 -10.33
CA PRO A 58 -30.43 -10.26 -10.69
C PRO A 58 -29.92 -9.28 -9.61
N TYR A 59 -30.04 -9.66 -8.34
CA TYR A 59 -29.52 -8.88 -7.20
C TYR A 59 -28.00 -8.69 -7.28
N GLU A 60 -27.24 -9.78 -7.41
CA GLU A 60 -25.77 -9.72 -7.46
C GLU A 60 -25.27 -8.98 -8.70
N THR A 61 -25.97 -9.11 -9.83
CA THR A 61 -25.61 -8.39 -11.06
C THR A 61 -25.80 -6.88 -10.89
N LEU A 62 -26.91 -6.45 -10.26
CA LEU A 62 -27.17 -5.05 -9.96
C LEU A 62 -26.16 -4.50 -8.93
N LYS A 63 -25.93 -5.23 -7.84
CA LYS A 63 -24.95 -4.87 -6.80
C LYS A 63 -23.57 -4.64 -7.39
N ARG A 64 -23.06 -5.61 -8.19
CA ARG A 64 -21.77 -5.48 -8.88
C ARG A 64 -21.70 -4.24 -9.78
N SER A 65 -22.77 -3.96 -10.52
CA SER A 65 -22.82 -2.81 -11.44
C SER A 65 -22.75 -1.47 -10.69
N ILE A 66 -23.48 -1.34 -9.58
CA ILE A 66 -23.50 -0.12 -8.75
C ILE A 66 -22.15 0.09 -8.05
N LEU A 67 -21.57 -0.98 -7.48
CA LEU A 67 -20.29 -0.90 -6.79
C LEU A 67 -19.15 -0.52 -7.76
N LYS A 68 -19.09 -1.18 -8.92
CA LYS A 68 -18.09 -0.91 -9.97
C LYS A 68 -18.10 0.55 -10.43
N GLN A 69 -19.27 1.16 -10.56
CA GLN A 69 -19.35 2.57 -10.94
C GLN A 69 -18.84 3.50 -9.83
N GLY A 70 -19.08 3.13 -8.57
CA GLY A 70 -18.47 3.79 -7.43
C GLY A 70 -16.95 3.85 -7.58
N ASP A 71 -16.32 2.70 -7.82
CA ASP A 71 -14.87 2.60 -7.99
C ASP A 71 -14.36 3.44 -9.17
N LEU A 72 -15.07 3.45 -10.29
CA LEU A 72 -14.72 4.28 -11.45
C LEU A 72 -14.79 5.77 -11.14
N THR A 73 -15.82 6.20 -10.40
CA THR A 73 -16.00 7.60 -10.00
C THR A 73 -14.91 8.02 -9.02
N ASP A 74 -14.58 7.15 -8.06
CA ASP A 74 -13.53 7.40 -7.08
C ASP A 74 -12.17 7.49 -7.76
N ARG A 75 -11.88 6.61 -8.72
CA ARG A 75 -10.66 6.68 -9.55
C ARG A 75 -10.58 7.99 -10.34
N GLN A 76 -11.68 8.45 -10.94
CA GLN A 76 -11.72 9.74 -11.64
C GLN A 76 -11.45 10.93 -10.72
N LYS A 77 -12.05 10.93 -9.51
CA LYS A 77 -11.81 11.98 -8.51
C LYS A 77 -10.37 11.96 -8.02
N LEU A 78 -9.78 10.78 -7.84
CA LEU A 78 -8.36 10.64 -7.50
C LEU A 78 -7.47 11.16 -8.62
N ASP A 79 -7.71 10.76 -9.86
CA ASP A 79 -6.95 11.25 -11.02
C ASP A 79 -7.03 12.79 -11.12
N GLN A 80 -8.21 13.37 -10.88
CA GLN A 80 -8.37 14.84 -10.80
C GLN A 80 -7.59 15.43 -9.63
N LEU A 81 -7.71 14.87 -8.42
CA LEU A 81 -6.93 15.30 -7.25
C LEU A 81 -5.43 15.30 -7.58
N PHE A 82 -4.95 14.25 -8.23
CA PHE A 82 -3.55 14.07 -8.59
C PHE A 82 -3.05 14.98 -9.72
N ASN A 83 -3.92 15.43 -10.60
CA ASN A 83 -3.54 16.38 -11.64
C ASN A 83 -3.50 17.82 -11.11
N ASN A 84 -4.20 18.09 -10.01
CA ASN A 84 -4.24 19.40 -9.37
C ASN A 84 -3.22 19.55 -8.21
N ILE A 85 -2.62 18.46 -7.72
CA ILE A 85 -1.60 18.54 -6.68
C ILE A 85 -0.26 18.92 -7.32
N ASP A 86 0.21 20.12 -7.02
CA ASP A 86 1.59 20.52 -7.24
C ASP A 86 2.47 20.03 -6.09
N LEU A 87 3.23 18.96 -6.31
CA LEU A 87 4.15 18.40 -5.32
C LEU A 87 5.41 19.25 -5.13
N GLN A 88 5.61 20.32 -5.91
CA GLN A 88 6.73 21.23 -5.65
C GLN A 88 6.62 21.91 -4.26
N HIS A 89 5.40 22.09 -3.76
CA HIS A 89 5.14 22.73 -2.46
C HIS A 89 4.36 21.87 -1.44
N GLY A 90 3.80 20.72 -1.85
CA GLY A 90 3.03 19.83 -0.96
C GLY A 90 3.84 18.78 -0.20
N SER A 91 3.25 18.23 0.88
CA SER A 91 3.73 17.02 1.59
C SER A 91 2.99 15.77 1.08
N ALA A 92 3.69 14.65 0.99
CA ALA A 92 3.16 13.33 0.69
C ALA A 92 2.12 12.89 1.74
N THR A 93 2.33 13.19 3.02
CA THR A 93 1.34 12.93 4.08
C THR A 93 0.06 13.73 3.86
N GLY A 94 0.18 15.01 3.50
CA GLY A 94 -0.97 15.85 3.15
C GLY A 94 -1.73 15.35 1.91
N MET A 95 -1.02 14.79 0.92
CA MET A 95 -1.64 14.14 -0.22
C MET A 95 -2.42 12.89 0.19
N LEU A 96 -1.84 12.00 0.99
CA LEU A 96 -2.53 10.82 1.51
C LEU A 96 -3.82 11.17 2.26
N GLN A 97 -3.76 12.21 3.09
CA GLN A 97 -4.92 12.66 3.84
C GLN A 97 -6.06 13.11 2.91
N ARG A 98 -5.75 13.93 1.90
CA ARG A 98 -6.74 14.34 0.89
C ARG A 98 -7.29 13.17 0.09
N MET A 99 -6.46 12.17 -0.21
CA MET A 99 -6.94 10.96 -0.90
C MET A 99 -7.91 10.14 -0.03
N ARG A 100 -7.62 10.00 1.28
CA ARG A 100 -8.54 9.39 2.25
C ARG A 100 -9.87 10.15 2.30
N GLU A 101 -9.83 11.48 2.26
CA GLU A 101 -11.04 12.32 2.24
C GLU A 101 -11.87 12.13 0.96
N VAL A 102 -11.22 11.99 -0.21
CA VAL A 102 -11.92 11.81 -1.49
C VAL A 102 -12.66 10.45 -1.57
N ILE A 103 -12.08 9.40 -1.00
CA ILE A 103 -12.64 8.04 -1.02
C ILE A 103 -13.55 7.78 0.18
N GLY A 104 -13.36 8.52 1.27
CA GLY A 104 -14.18 8.46 2.48
C GLY A 104 -14.10 7.11 3.20
N LEU A 105 -15.27 6.59 3.60
CA LEU A 105 -15.42 5.35 4.38
C LEU A 105 -15.37 4.07 3.53
N ARG A 106 -15.06 4.16 2.24
CA ARG A 106 -14.95 2.99 1.35
C ARG A 106 -13.66 2.22 1.62
N THR A 107 -13.63 0.95 1.22
CA THR A 107 -12.46 0.09 1.38
C THR A 107 -11.22 0.75 0.77
N PHE A 108 -10.23 0.99 1.62
CA PHE A 108 -9.00 1.66 1.27
C PHE A 108 -8.02 0.66 0.62
N ASP A 109 -7.91 0.65 -0.71
CA ASP A 109 -6.93 -0.17 -1.44
C ASP A 109 -5.51 0.40 -1.34
N GLU A 110 -4.84 0.10 -0.23
CA GLU A 110 -3.49 0.56 0.08
C GLU A 110 -2.49 0.38 -1.08
N GLY A 111 -2.62 -0.68 -1.89
CA GLY A 111 -1.75 -0.96 -3.03
C GLY A 111 -1.89 0.08 -4.13
N LEU A 112 -3.13 0.43 -4.49
CA LEU A 112 -3.40 1.51 -5.43
C LEU A 112 -2.86 2.84 -4.90
N PHE A 113 -3.11 3.19 -3.63
CA PHE A 113 -2.58 4.45 -3.07
C PHE A 113 -1.06 4.50 -3.07
N LYS A 114 -0.38 3.40 -2.73
CA LYS A 114 1.09 3.33 -2.78
C LYS A 114 1.59 3.60 -4.19
N HIS A 115 1.05 2.89 -5.18
CA HIS A 115 1.44 3.07 -6.57
C HIS A 115 1.23 4.52 -7.04
N PHE A 116 0.04 5.08 -6.79
CA PHE A 116 -0.29 6.43 -7.21
C PHE A 116 0.53 7.50 -6.47
N SER A 117 0.70 7.37 -5.15
CA SER A 117 1.48 8.32 -4.35
C SER A 117 2.94 8.35 -4.76
N LEU A 118 3.53 7.18 -5.03
CA LEU A 118 4.90 7.08 -5.52
C LEU A 118 5.03 7.71 -6.91
N SER A 119 4.09 7.47 -7.82
CA SER A 119 4.17 7.96 -9.20
C SER A 119 4.26 9.49 -9.33
N LYS A 120 3.78 10.22 -8.31
CA LYS A 120 3.73 11.68 -8.31
C LYS A 120 4.98 12.30 -7.67
N LEU A 121 5.70 11.58 -6.83
CA LEU A 121 6.92 12.09 -6.19
C LEU A 121 8.04 12.32 -7.22
N PRO A 122 9.00 13.24 -6.96
CA PRO A 122 10.18 13.38 -7.79
C PRO A 122 10.96 12.05 -7.91
N GLN A 123 11.58 11.81 -9.06
CA GLN A 123 12.24 10.53 -9.37
C GLN A 123 13.31 10.13 -8.34
N GLN A 124 14.00 11.12 -7.75
CA GLN A 124 14.99 10.91 -6.69
C GLN A 124 14.36 10.33 -5.43
N VAL A 125 13.18 10.82 -5.05
CA VAL A 125 12.42 10.33 -3.90
C VAL A 125 11.85 8.94 -4.20
N GLN A 126 11.33 8.73 -5.41
CA GLN A 126 10.84 7.42 -5.85
C GLN A 126 11.92 6.35 -5.74
N ALA A 127 13.13 6.61 -6.24
CA ALA A 127 14.25 5.66 -6.23
C ALA A 127 14.59 5.16 -4.83
N VAL A 128 14.53 6.04 -3.83
CA VAL A 128 14.75 5.67 -2.42
C VAL A 128 13.57 4.87 -1.88
N LEU A 129 12.33 5.33 -2.12
CA LEU A 129 11.12 4.72 -1.57
C LEU A 129 10.77 3.35 -2.15
N VAL A 130 11.29 3.00 -3.34
CA VAL A 130 11.12 1.64 -3.92
C VAL A 130 11.59 0.55 -2.96
N SER A 131 12.63 0.80 -2.16
CA SER A 131 13.13 -0.16 -1.16
C SER A 131 12.23 -0.30 0.07
N PHE A 132 11.25 0.59 0.25
CA PHE A 132 10.38 0.68 1.42
C PHE A 132 8.90 0.38 1.09
N GLN A 133 8.59 -0.16 -0.10
CA GLN A 133 7.21 -0.43 -0.55
C GLN A 133 6.40 -1.35 0.39
N ASN A 134 7.09 -2.19 1.16
CA ASN A 134 6.47 -3.10 2.12
C ASN A 134 6.03 -2.43 3.43
N ASN A 135 6.45 -1.18 3.68
CA ASN A 135 6.06 -0.45 4.87
C ASN A 135 4.59 -0.02 4.81
N ALA A 136 4.00 0.34 5.95
CA ALA A 136 2.66 0.93 5.96
C ALA A 136 2.63 2.23 5.13
N LEU A 137 1.52 2.49 4.44
CA LEU A 137 1.39 3.66 3.58
C LEU A 137 1.68 4.98 4.31
N ASP A 138 1.26 5.11 5.58
CA ASP A 138 1.51 6.30 6.40
C ASP A 138 3.01 6.49 6.69
N GLU A 139 3.75 5.40 6.96
CA GLU A 139 5.20 5.43 7.15
C GLU A 139 5.93 5.78 5.85
N LEU A 140 5.41 5.30 4.72
CA LEU A 140 5.97 5.57 3.39
C LEU A 140 5.84 7.05 3.04
N ALA A 141 4.69 7.67 3.31
CA ALA A 141 4.51 9.10 3.09
C ALA A 141 5.33 9.97 4.05
N ALA A 142 5.42 9.59 5.34
CA ALA A 142 6.29 10.29 6.28
C ALA A 142 7.77 10.21 5.83
N SER A 143 8.19 9.09 5.25
CA SER A 143 9.54 8.94 4.70
C SER A 143 9.74 9.80 3.45
N ALA A 144 8.74 9.87 2.57
CA ALA A 144 8.77 10.76 1.40
C ALA A 144 8.94 12.23 1.81
N ASP A 145 8.23 12.68 2.83
CA ASP A 145 8.32 14.05 3.34
C ASP A 145 9.71 14.39 3.87
N ARG A 146 10.34 13.49 4.64
CA ARG A 146 11.72 13.67 5.12
C ARG A 146 12.71 13.76 3.97
N ILE A 147 12.56 12.92 2.93
CA ILE A 147 13.44 12.94 1.76
C ILE A 147 13.26 14.24 0.97
N LEU A 148 12.01 14.70 0.81
CA LEU A 148 11.69 15.98 0.17
C LEU A 148 12.29 17.16 0.94
N GLU A 149 12.25 17.14 2.28
CA GLU A 149 12.86 18.16 3.13
C GLU A 149 14.39 18.20 2.99
N ILE A 150 15.03 17.03 2.96
CA ILE A 150 16.47 16.90 2.73
C ILE A 150 16.85 17.45 1.33
N THR A 151 16.10 17.08 0.29
CA THR A 151 16.40 17.55 -1.07
C THR A 151 16.17 19.05 -1.25
N LYS A 152 15.17 19.62 -0.58
CA LYS A 152 14.94 21.08 -0.54
C LYS A 152 16.10 21.82 0.12
N SER A 153 16.58 21.35 1.27
CA SER A 153 17.69 21.99 1.99
C SER A 153 18.98 22.01 1.15
N PHE A 154 19.30 20.91 0.46
CA PHE A 154 20.44 20.86 -0.48
C PHE A 154 20.31 21.80 -1.69
N THR A 155 19.10 22.14 -2.14
CA THR A 155 18.93 23.07 -3.27
C THR A 155 18.99 24.53 -2.84
N THR A 156 18.55 24.87 -1.63
CA THR A 156 18.68 26.24 -1.08
C THR A 156 20.10 26.63 -0.69
N GLU A 157 20.95 25.69 -0.28
CA GLU A 157 22.35 25.99 0.09
C GLU A 157 23.29 26.16 -1.13
N VAL A 158 22.86 25.76 -2.33
CA VAL A 158 23.71 25.81 -3.55
C VAL A 158 23.53 27.12 -4.35
N PHE A 159 22.57 27.98 -3.99
CA PHE A 159 22.40 29.30 -4.61
C PHE A 159 23.14 30.42 -3.87
N SER A 160 24.44 30.29 -3.60
CA SER A 160 25.33 31.47 -3.43
C SER A 160 26.82 31.12 -3.43
N VAL A 161 27.34 30.47 -4.47
CA VAL A 161 28.74 30.72 -4.89
C VAL A 161 28.83 30.61 -6.41
N LYS A 162 29.06 31.75 -7.08
CA LYS A 162 29.65 31.73 -8.43
C LYS A 162 31.10 31.28 -8.28
N GLU A 163 31.35 29.97 -8.19
CA GLU A 163 32.68 29.42 -8.44
C GLU A 163 32.63 28.38 -9.54
N LYS A 164 33.65 28.45 -10.39
CA LYS A 164 33.86 27.56 -11.54
C LYS A 164 33.80 26.09 -11.12
N PRO A 165 33.32 25.18 -11.98
CA PRO A 165 33.24 23.77 -11.66
C PRO A 165 34.64 23.14 -11.75
N GLN A 166 35.40 23.17 -10.66
CA GLN A 166 36.62 22.37 -10.48
C GLN A 166 36.74 21.87 -9.04
N THR A 167 35.76 21.09 -8.57
CA THR A 167 35.81 20.34 -7.30
C THR A 167 34.74 19.24 -7.37
N THR A 168 34.98 17.94 -7.26
CA THR A 168 36.18 17.11 -7.49
C THR A 168 35.68 15.68 -7.67
N GLN A 169 36.11 14.98 -8.72
CA GLN A 169 35.91 13.53 -8.92
C GLN A 169 36.28 12.72 -7.66
N ASN A 170 37.18 13.27 -6.82
CA ASN A 170 37.63 12.69 -5.57
C ASN A 170 36.55 12.62 -4.47
N ASP A 171 35.57 13.52 -4.46
CA ASP A 171 34.53 13.52 -3.42
C ASP A 171 33.51 12.43 -3.69
N ILE A 172 33.17 12.23 -4.96
CA ILE A 172 32.30 11.15 -5.42
C ILE A 172 32.97 9.80 -5.16
N THR A 173 34.28 9.66 -5.45
CA THR A 173 34.99 8.41 -5.17
C THR A 173 35.11 8.13 -3.67
N GLN A 174 35.34 9.16 -2.83
CA GLN A 174 35.31 9.00 -1.37
C GLN A 174 33.93 8.59 -0.84
N LEU A 175 32.86 9.18 -1.36
CA LEU A 175 31.48 8.84 -0.98
C LEU A 175 31.18 7.37 -1.36
N CYS A 176 31.50 6.97 -2.59
CA CYS A 176 31.35 5.60 -3.06
C CYS A 176 32.14 4.61 -2.20
N HIS A 177 33.38 4.97 -1.82
CA HIS A 177 34.21 4.13 -0.95
C HIS A 177 33.60 3.98 0.46
N THR A 178 33.05 5.06 1.00
CA THR A 178 32.42 5.09 2.33
C THR A 178 31.15 4.25 2.35
N LEU A 179 30.30 4.38 1.32
CA LEU A 179 29.09 3.58 1.17
C LEU A 179 29.42 2.09 1.00
N THR A 180 30.45 1.76 0.20
CA THR A 180 30.91 0.39 0.02
C THR A 180 31.37 -0.23 1.34
N ARG A 181 32.10 0.53 2.16
CA ARG A 181 32.55 0.11 3.49
C ARG A 181 31.39 -0.09 4.47
N TYR A 182 30.37 0.77 4.43
CA TYR A 182 29.20 0.62 5.28
C TYR A 182 28.39 -0.64 4.93
N LEU A 183 28.21 -0.91 3.64
CA LEU A 183 27.49 -2.08 3.15
C LEU A 183 28.22 -3.39 3.47
N SER A 184 29.55 -3.44 3.36
CA SER A 184 30.33 -4.62 3.74
C SER A 184 30.22 -4.90 5.24
N PHE A 185 30.33 -3.88 6.08
CA PHE A 185 30.21 -4.02 7.54
C PHE A 185 28.81 -4.52 7.97
N ARG A 186 27.75 -4.07 7.28
CA ARG A 186 26.38 -4.54 7.52
C ARG A 186 26.18 -5.99 7.07
N ASN A 187 26.82 -6.40 5.98
CA ASN A 187 26.76 -7.78 5.48
C ASN A 187 27.50 -8.76 6.41
N ASP A 188 28.64 -8.37 6.98
CA ASP A 188 29.35 -9.19 7.97
C ASP A 188 28.54 -9.38 9.26
N ARG A 189 27.82 -8.33 9.71
CA ARG A 189 26.87 -8.44 10.84
C ARG A 189 25.70 -9.37 10.56
N LYS A 190 25.23 -9.47 9.32
CA LYS A 190 24.18 -10.44 8.95
C LYS A 190 24.72 -11.86 8.81
N ARG A 191 25.96 -12.02 8.37
CA ARG A 191 26.61 -13.33 8.19
C ARG A 191 27.03 -13.98 9.51
N SER A 192 27.28 -13.18 10.55
CA SER A 192 27.62 -13.68 11.89
C SER A 192 26.41 -14.17 12.71
N LEU A 193 25.18 -13.92 12.25
CA LEU A 193 23.94 -14.35 12.92
C LEU A 193 23.40 -15.71 12.45
N THR A 194 24.11 -16.43 11.58
CA THR A 194 23.76 -17.84 11.30
C THR A 194 24.21 -18.72 12.48
N PRO A 195 23.31 -19.47 13.15
CA PRO A 195 23.69 -20.38 14.22
C PRO A 195 24.68 -21.42 13.68
N ARG A 196 25.91 -21.36 14.18
CA ARG A 196 26.98 -22.27 13.82
C ARG A 196 26.58 -23.67 14.28
N ARG A 197 26.16 -24.53 13.33
CA ARG A 197 25.97 -25.98 13.55
C ARG A 197 27.18 -26.52 14.30
N SER A 198 26.97 -26.90 15.55
CA SER A 198 27.96 -27.53 16.42
C SER A 198 28.31 -28.90 15.83
N ILE A 199 29.48 -28.99 15.21
CA ILE A 199 30.10 -30.25 14.79
C ILE A 199 30.47 -31.00 16.08
N PRO A 200 30.02 -32.25 16.29
CA PRO A 200 30.38 -33.01 17.47
C PRO A 200 31.87 -33.40 17.37
N ARG A 201 32.68 -32.92 18.32
CA ARG A 201 34.07 -33.34 18.48
C ARG A 201 34.10 -34.82 18.86
N LYS A 202 34.68 -35.65 17.99
CA LYS A 202 35.01 -37.05 18.28
C LYS A 202 35.94 -37.09 19.50
N ARG A 203 35.51 -37.77 20.55
CA ARG A 203 36.27 -38.02 21.78
C ARG A 203 37.31 -39.11 21.48
N SER A 204 38.58 -38.76 21.59
CA SER A 204 39.71 -39.66 21.41
C SER A 204 39.66 -40.76 22.48
N VAL A 205 39.76 -42.01 22.03
CA VAL A 205 39.83 -43.22 22.87
C VAL A 205 41.20 -43.27 23.55
N SER A 206 41.23 -43.16 24.87
CA SER A 206 42.38 -43.49 25.70
C SER A 206 42.27 -44.94 26.19
N ARG A 207 43.30 -45.73 25.90
CA ARG A 207 43.46 -47.16 26.22
C ARG A 207 43.35 -47.46 27.72
N PRO A 208 42.89 -48.67 28.12
CA PRO A 208 42.78 -49.06 29.52
C PRO A 208 44.16 -49.40 30.09
N ARG A 209 44.38 -49.08 31.36
CA ARG A 209 45.45 -49.67 32.16
C ARG A 209 44.80 -50.66 33.12
N GLU A 210 45.09 -51.93 32.90
CA GLU A 210 45.01 -53.00 33.88
C GLU A 210 45.70 -52.57 35.17
N THR A 211 45.00 -52.69 36.29
CA THR A 211 45.61 -52.83 37.59
C THR A 211 45.02 -54.09 38.22
N ASP A 212 45.87 -55.10 38.27
CA ASP A 212 45.71 -56.32 39.04
C ASP A 212 45.31 -56.03 40.48
N ASN A 213 44.40 -56.86 40.98
CA ASN A 213 44.18 -57.11 42.40
C ASN A 213 45.19 -58.18 42.85
N PRO A 214 45.55 -58.23 44.14
CA PRO A 214 45.12 -59.41 44.88
C PRO A 214 44.75 -59.15 46.35
N ASP A 215 44.20 -60.21 46.94
CA ASP A 215 43.71 -60.43 48.31
C ASP A 215 44.55 -59.82 49.46
#